data_AF-A0A7L6B7L8-F1
#
_entry.id   AF-A0A7L6B7L8-F1
#
_cell.length_a   1.000
_cell.length_b   1.000
_cell.length_c   1.000
_cell.angle_alpha   90.00
_cell.angle_beta   90.00
_cell.angle_gamma   90.00
#
_symmetry.space_group_name_H-M   'P 1'
#
loop_
_entity.id
_entity.type
_entity.pdbx_description
1 polymer ?
#
loop_
_entity_poly.entity_id
_entity_poly.type
_entity_poly.pdbx_seq_one_letter_code
_entity_poly.pdbx_strand_id
1 'polypeptide(L)'
;MTHQAPLLHVPGRGGIWRRFLLDNRRHINAAPWMDALAQHAPVGTCPPCGGYLFPNGQPDRIGGRDVYPVRCNGCHRESAAHGPAPRKKRGR
;
A
#
# COMPACT_ATOMS: atom_id res chain seq x y z
N MET A 1 -18.90 10.11 27.66
CA MET A 1 -17.81 9.11 27.74
C MET A 1 -17.61 8.54 26.34
N THR A 2 -16.69 9.07 25.55
CA THR A 2 -16.41 8.55 24.21
C THR A 2 -15.44 7.38 24.34
N HIS A 3 -15.94 6.16 24.22
CA HIS A 3 -15.13 4.95 24.07
C HIS A 3 -14.34 5.05 22.76
N GLN A 4 -13.11 5.53 22.82
CA GLN A 4 -12.13 5.35 21.77
C GLN A 4 -11.67 3.89 21.85
N ALA A 5 -12.13 3.05 20.92
CA ALA A 5 -11.71 1.65 20.85
C ALA A 5 -10.16 1.62 20.80
N PRO A 6 -9.49 0.82 21.65
CA PRO A 6 -8.05 0.71 21.60
C PRO A 6 -7.67 0.21 20.21
N LEU A 7 -6.87 1.01 19.49
CA LEU A 7 -6.27 0.62 18.22
C LEU A 7 -5.41 -0.61 18.51
N LEU A 8 -5.99 -1.80 18.29
CA LEU A 8 -5.34 -3.09 18.47
C LEU A 8 -4.05 -3.11 17.65
N HIS A 9 -2.95 -2.76 18.30
CA HIS A 9 -1.62 -2.88 17.80
C HIS A 9 -1.30 -4.38 17.79
N VAL A 10 -1.50 -5.03 16.65
CA VAL A 10 -1.01 -6.40 16.43
C VAL A 10 0.34 -6.26 15.75
N PRO A 11 1.47 -6.23 16.49
CA PRO A 11 2.80 -6.16 15.89
C PRO A 11 2.99 -7.46 15.09
N GLY A 12 3.12 -7.33 13.76
CA GLY A 12 3.33 -8.47 12.85
C GLY A 12 2.33 -8.60 11.70
N ARG A 13 1.22 -7.83 11.66
CA ARG A 13 0.25 -7.81 10.53
C ARG A 13 0.18 -6.45 9.83
N GLY A 14 1.31 -5.78 9.62
CA GLY A 14 1.37 -4.58 8.79
C GLY A 14 1.58 -4.89 7.31
N GLY A 15 1.19 -3.95 6.46
CA GLY A 15 1.32 -4.01 5.01
C GLY A 15 0.14 -3.34 4.31
N ILE A 16 0.17 -3.35 2.99
CA ILE A 16 -0.96 -2.93 2.16
C ILE A 16 -2.13 -3.91 2.34
N TRP A 17 -3.35 -3.39 2.48
CA TRP A 17 -4.53 -4.22 2.65
C TRP A 17 -4.87 -5.02 1.40
N ARG A 18 -5.43 -6.22 1.59
CA ARG A 18 -5.71 -7.17 0.49
C ARG A 18 -6.60 -6.60 -0.63
N ARG A 19 -7.49 -5.65 -0.33
CA ARG A 19 -8.34 -5.01 -1.35
C ARG A 19 -7.56 -4.25 -2.43
N PHE A 20 -6.33 -3.82 -2.13
CA PHE A 20 -5.45 -3.14 -3.07
C PHE A 20 -4.50 -4.11 -3.77
N LEU A 21 -4.57 -5.41 -3.45
CA LEU A 21 -3.72 -6.45 -4.02
C LEU A 21 -4.46 -7.20 -5.12
N LEU A 22 -3.75 -7.56 -6.20
CA LEU A 22 -4.26 -8.45 -7.25
C LEU A 22 -4.20 -9.90 -6.78
N ASP A 23 -5.34 -10.60 -6.69
CA ASP A 23 -5.44 -12.06 -6.50
C ASP A 23 -4.55 -12.64 -5.38
N ASN A 24 -4.55 -12.04 -4.19
CA ASN A 24 -3.69 -12.43 -3.06
C ASN A 24 -2.17 -12.37 -3.35
N ARG A 25 -1.74 -11.82 -4.50
CA ARG A 25 -0.33 -11.57 -4.80
C ARG A 25 0.10 -10.28 -4.13
N ARG A 26 1.39 -10.15 -3.81
CA ARG A 26 2.00 -8.91 -3.27
C ARG A 26 2.06 -7.76 -4.29
N HIS A 27 1.18 -7.76 -5.30
CA HIS A 27 1.17 -6.79 -6.40
C HIS A 27 -0.04 -5.86 -6.28
N ILE A 28 0.18 -4.56 -6.44
CA ILE A 28 -0.88 -3.56 -6.34
C ILE A 28 -1.80 -3.57 -7.57
N ASN A 29 -3.10 -3.45 -7.33
CA ASN A 29 -4.09 -3.08 -8.34
C ASN A 29 -4.12 -1.54 -8.47
N ALA A 30 -3.82 -1.02 -9.65
CA ALA A 30 -3.72 0.41 -9.91
C ALA A 30 -5.05 1.16 -9.71
N ALA A 31 -6.18 0.55 -10.09
CA ALA A 31 -7.49 1.23 -10.03
C ALA A 31 -7.91 1.61 -8.59
N PRO A 32 -8.00 0.68 -7.62
CA PRO A 32 -8.34 1.03 -6.24
C PRO A 32 -7.23 1.88 -5.58
N TRP A 33 -5.98 1.78 -6.05
CA TRP A 33 -4.91 2.65 -5.57
C TRP A 33 -5.14 4.12 -5.93
N MET A 34 -5.42 4.40 -7.21
CA MET A 34 -5.67 5.75 -7.70
C MET A 34 -6.91 6.35 -7.04
N ASP A 35 -7.94 5.54 -6.78
CA ASP A 35 -9.11 5.95 -6.02
C ASP A 35 -8.75 6.35 -4.58
N ALA A 36 -7.93 5.54 -3.89
CA ALA A 36 -7.44 5.89 -2.56
C ALA A 36 -6.53 7.13 -2.56
N LEU A 37 -5.76 7.35 -3.62
CA LEU A 37 -4.96 8.57 -3.79
C LEU A 37 -5.88 9.79 -3.96
N ALA A 38 -6.94 9.69 -4.77
CA ALA A 38 -7.89 10.79 -4.95
C ALA A 38 -8.67 11.12 -3.67
N GLN A 39 -9.00 10.11 -2.87
CA GLN A 39 -9.75 10.25 -1.63
C GLN A 39 -8.86 10.51 -0.39
N HIS A 40 -7.53 10.52 -0.55
CA HIS A 40 -6.57 10.47 0.55
C HIS A 40 -6.90 9.38 1.59
N ALA A 41 -7.33 8.21 1.11
CA ALA A 41 -7.75 7.10 1.95
C ALA A 41 -6.55 6.23 2.36
N PRO A 42 -6.60 5.60 3.55
CA PRO A 42 -5.56 4.67 3.98
C PRO A 42 -5.57 3.42 3.10
N VAL A 43 -4.37 3.03 2.66
CA VAL A 43 -4.13 1.86 1.82
C VAL A 43 -3.58 0.65 2.59
N GLY A 44 -3.12 0.87 3.82
CA GLY A 44 -2.54 -0.17 4.62
C GLY A 44 -2.24 0.25 6.05
N THR A 45 -1.52 -0.62 6.74
CA THR A 45 -1.08 -0.42 8.12
C THR A 45 0.43 -0.57 8.19
N CYS A 46 1.10 0.36 8.85
CA CYS A 46 2.55 0.42 8.96
C CYS A 46 3.06 -0.76 9.82
N PRO A 47 3.87 -1.68 9.28
CA PRO A 47 4.42 -2.79 10.06
C PRO A 47 5.19 -2.38 11.32
N PRO A 48 6.05 -1.33 11.31
CA PRO A 48 6.85 -0.98 12.49
C PRO A 48 6.08 -0.23 13.59
N CYS A 49 4.99 0.47 13.28
CA CYS A 49 4.33 1.36 14.26
C CYS A 49 2.80 1.29 14.26
N GLY A 50 2.19 0.38 13.50
CA GLY A 50 0.73 0.17 13.49
C GLY A 50 -0.11 1.34 12.94
N GLY A 51 0.49 2.49 12.61
CA GLY A 51 -0.22 3.64 12.03
C GLY A 51 -0.71 3.38 10.60
N TYR A 52 -1.63 4.20 10.10
CA TYR A 52 -2.13 4.07 8.73
C TYR A 52 -1.08 4.49 7.69
N LEU A 53 -1.02 3.74 6.59
CA LEU A 53 -0.25 4.05 5.39
C LEU A 53 -1.15 4.75 4.38
N PHE A 54 -0.69 5.88 3.84
CA PHE A 54 -1.37 6.64 2.81
C PHE A 54 -0.53 6.67 1.53
N PRO A 55 -1.16 6.74 0.34
CA PRO A 55 -0.46 7.00 -0.90
C PRO A 55 0.32 8.33 -0.81
N ASN A 56 1.59 8.30 -1.20
CA ASN A 56 2.49 9.47 -1.15
C ASN A 56 2.87 9.93 -2.55
N GLY A 57 1.86 10.13 -3.40
CA GLY A 57 2.01 10.57 -4.78
C GLY A 57 1.56 9.55 -5.82
N GLN A 58 1.77 9.91 -7.09
CA GLN A 58 1.45 9.06 -8.22
C GLN A 58 2.40 7.85 -8.30
N PRO A 59 1.94 6.70 -8.81
CA PRO A 59 2.83 5.57 -9.05
C PRO A 59 3.88 5.91 -10.11
N ASP A 60 5.12 5.53 -9.83
CA ASP A 60 6.26 5.69 -10.74
C ASP A 60 6.59 4.36 -11.42
N ARG A 61 7.22 4.40 -12.59
CA ARG A 61 7.56 3.18 -13.35
C ARG A 61 9.07 2.95 -13.37
N ILE A 62 9.54 2.11 -12.46
CA ILE A 62 10.97 1.80 -12.30
C ILE A 62 11.26 0.39 -12.83
N GLY A 63 12.16 0.26 -13.82
CA GLY A 63 12.58 -1.03 -14.35
C GLY A 63 11.44 -1.84 -14.99
N GLY A 64 10.44 -1.16 -15.54
CA GLY A 64 9.25 -1.76 -16.14
C GLY A 64 8.17 -2.21 -15.15
N ARG A 65 8.35 -1.97 -13.84
CA ARG A 65 7.36 -2.23 -12.78
C ARG A 65 6.78 -0.92 -12.28
N ASP A 66 5.49 -0.91 -11.99
CA ASP A 66 4.87 0.21 -11.29
C ASP A 66 5.25 0.15 -9.80
N VAL A 67 5.58 1.29 -9.22
CA VAL A 67 6.03 1.47 -7.84
C VAL A 67 5.10 2.48 -7.20
N TYR A 68 4.46 2.07 -6.12
CA TYR A 68 3.37 2.80 -5.48
C TYR A 68 3.87 3.35 -4.14
N PRO A 69 4.27 4.63 -4.06
CA PRO A 69 4.84 5.21 -2.86
C PRO A 69 3.80 5.36 -1.75
N VAL A 70 4.19 5.06 -0.52
CA VAL A 70 3.36 5.24 0.67
C VAL A 70 4.12 5.91 1.79
N ARG A 71 3.39 6.66 2.61
CA ARG A 71 3.91 7.27 3.82
C ARG A 71 3.05 6.89 5.00
N CYS A 72 3.70 6.54 6.11
CA CYS A 72 3.00 6.32 7.36
C CYS A 72 2.65 7.65 8.01
N ASN A 73 1.40 7.82 8.45
CA ASN A 73 1.01 9.02 9.17
C ASN A 73 1.53 9.05 10.64
N GLY A 74 1.87 7.89 11.21
CA GLY A 74 2.35 7.79 12.59
C GLY A 74 3.85 8.03 12.73
N CYS A 75 4.68 7.25 12.01
CA CYS A 75 6.13 7.34 12.10
C CYS A 75 6.79 8.10 10.93
N HIS A 76 5.99 8.66 10.03
CA HIS A 76 6.43 9.40 8.84
C HIS A 76 7.38 8.67 7.88
N ARG A 77 7.64 7.38 8.10
CA ARG A 77 8.46 6.57 7.20
C ARG A 77 7.79 6.42 5.85
N GLU A 78 8.60 6.58 4.83
CA GLU A 78 8.22 6.32 3.44
C GLU A 78 8.61 4.90 3.08
N SER A 79 7.74 4.26 2.31
CA SER A 79 7.97 2.93 1.76
C SER A 79 7.30 2.88 0.38
N ALA A 80 7.48 1.78 -0.35
CA ALA A 80 6.85 1.62 -1.64
C ALA A 80 6.31 0.20 -1.79
N ALA A 81 5.11 0.10 -2.33
CA ALA A 81 4.54 -1.17 -2.74
C ALA A 81 4.83 -1.42 -4.22
N HIS A 82 5.12 -2.67 -4.59
CA HIS A 82 5.42 -3.02 -5.97
C HIS A 82 4.15 -3.45 -6.70
N GLY A 83 3.97 -2.93 -7.90
CA GLY A 83 3.01 -3.40 -8.89
C GLY A 83 3.41 -4.73 -9.52
N PRO A 84 2.54 -5.28 -10.38
CA PRO A 84 2.85 -6.49 -11.12
C PRO A 84 4.09 -6.31 -11.99
N ALA A 85 4.98 -7.30 -11.97
CA ALA A 85 6.10 -7.33 -12.89
C ALA A 85 5.60 -7.37 -14.34
N PRO A 86 6.28 -6.68 -15.29
CA PRO A 86 5.91 -6.76 -16.68
C PRO A 86 5.98 -8.23 -17.10
N ARG A 87 4.90 -8.74 -17.71
CA ARG A 87 4.89 -10.08 -18.29
C ARG A 87 6.04 -10.14 -19.30
N LYS A 88 7.10 -10.89 -19.01
CA LYS A 88 8.09 -11.26 -20.03
C LYS A 88 7.30 -11.95 -21.15
N LYS A 89 7.27 -11.35 -22.34
CA LYS A 89 6.82 -12.06 -23.54
C LYS A 89 7.77 -13.26 -23.66
N ARG A 90 7.28 -14.45 -23.36
CA ARG A 90 8.00 -15.70 -23.60
C ARG A 90 8.10 -15.79 -25.13
N GLY A 91 9.25 -15.41 -25.66
CA GLY A 91 9.56 -15.54 -27.09
C GLY A 91 9.33 -16.98 -27.51
N ARG A 92 8.58 -17.14 -28.60
CA ARG A 92 8.34 -18.41 -29.26
C ARG A 92 9.45 -18.64 -30.28
#